data_AF-A0A812MWM4-F1
#
_entry.id   AF-A0A812MWM4-F1
#
_cell.length_a   1.000
_cell.length_b   1.000
_cell.length_c   1.000
_cell.angle_alpha   90.00
_cell.angle_beta   90.00
_cell.angle_gamma   90.00
#
_symmetry.space_group_name_H-M   'P 1'
#
loop_
_entity.id
_entity.type
_entity.pdbx_description
1 polymer ?
#
loop_
_entity_poly.entity_id
_entity_poly.type
_entity_poly.pdbx_seq_one_letter_code
_entity_poly.pdbx_strand_id
1 'polypeptide(L)'
;MAKNGKFNPFPDPKKGVRRMIQKKPSCKKSTSWMKIPYVKDNTKGGYVRKEQTKWRRCIQELLHATDREILQILIQDGLLPDRKGSVCPHCQAGTLSALTTNGRDDILRYRCSRKGCQRYFLPQHLHPIYTATKGPEGHALQVQAAALLLRLLNTSSIHILTHINHKALEKMSRNLMITRKGYVQQEEKKIKFGGCPRAWKEVEADEEDKEDDGKPALWEQWGAIIQRGNPKTLVLTKLNPAMTVPRAPGPGAIRKADWKPLATRLLKNRQVILHTDSARSYRMKLPGVVHDAVVHKKRKVKKNNKWMWLKPTFVRISKHKLPDGRKISCKAGAQIVDRAWKFIKERLSRNQHVKASSLMLTAQIRSAQYEYWHRFLVSQYMKGFLTPP
;
A
#
# COMPACT_ATOMS: atom_id res chain seq x y z
N MET A 1 -8.95 36.61 1.45
CA MET A 1 -8.51 37.34 2.66
C MET A 1 -9.53 37.02 3.75
N ALA A 2 -9.09 36.60 4.93
CA ALA A 2 -9.95 36.50 6.12
C ALA A 2 -9.46 37.54 7.12
N LYS A 3 -10.40 38.34 7.64
CA LYS A 3 -10.15 39.37 8.66
C LYS A 3 -9.47 38.76 9.88
N ASN A 4 -8.58 39.52 10.51
CA ASN A 4 -7.88 39.19 11.76
C ASN A 4 -8.87 38.99 12.93
N GLY A 5 -9.60 37.87 12.96
CA GLY A 5 -10.27 37.40 14.17
C GLY A 5 -9.22 36.86 15.13
N LYS A 6 -9.05 37.49 16.30
CA LYS A 6 -8.24 36.93 17.40
C LYS A 6 -8.94 35.64 17.85
N PHE A 7 -8.40 34.49 17.46
CA PHE A 7 -8.83 33.20 17.99
C PHE A 7 -8.53 33.15 19.49
N ASN A 8 -9.57 33.26 20.32
CA ASN A 8 -9.47 33.30 21.78
C ASN A 8 -10.24 32.10 22.38
N PRO A 9 -9.68 30.88 22.30
CA PRO A 9 -10.33 29.70 22.85
C PRO A 9 -10.29 29.72 24.38
N PHE A 10 -11.43 29.50 25.02
CA PHE A 10 -11.54 29.24 26.46
C PHE A 10 -12.04 27.79 26.68
N PRO A 11 -11.40 26.99 27.56
CA PRO A 11 -10.24 27.34 28.38
C PRO A 11 -8.96 27.57 27.55
N ASP A 12 -8.05 28.34 28.13
CA ASP A 12 -6.81 28.75 27.49
C ASP A 12 -6.01 27.50 27.07
N PRO A 13 -5.57 27.39 25.81
CA PRO A 13 -5.01 26.14 25.29
C PRO A 13 -3.65 25.90 25.92
N LYS A 14 -3.37 24.65 26.30
CA LYS A 14 -2.06 24.23 26.85
C LYS A 14 -0.92 24.80 26.00
N LYS A 15 0.18 25.22 26.64
CA LYS A 15 1.32 25.95 26.04
C LYS A 15 1.80 25.39 24.68
N GLY A 16 1.81 24.06 24.52
CA GLY A 16 2.15 23.40 23.26
C GLY A 16 1.13 23.61 22.12
N VAL A 17 -0.16 23.57 22.44
CA VAL A 17 -1.27 23.84 21.51
C VAL A 17 -1.28 25.32 21.12
N ARG A 18 -1.04 26.23 22.07
CA ARG A 18 -0.91 27.67 21.80
C ARG A 18 0.23 27.98 20.82
N ARG A 19 1.40 27.34 20.99
CA ARG A 19 2.52 27.44 20.03
C ARG A 19 2.17 26.90 18.64
N MET A 20 1.34 25.86 18.56
CA MET A 20 0.90 25.28 17.29
C MET A 20 -0.07 26.23 16.56
N ILE A 21 -1.03 26.80 17.28
CA ILE A 21 -1.99 27.80 16.77
C ILE A 21 -1.26 29.06 16.28
N GLN A 22 -0.27 29.53 17.05
CA GLN A 22 0.51 30.73 16.71
C GLN A 22 1.61 30.48 15.68
N LYS A 23 1.77 29.25 15.18
CA LYS A 23 2.82 28.88 14.23
C LYS A 23 2.52 29.50 12.86
N LYS A 24 2.92 30.77 12.68
CA LYS A 24 2.83 31.46 11.40
C LYS A 24 3.64 30.69 10.35
N PRO A 25 3.12 30.52 9.11
CA PRO A 25 3.90 29.94 8.03
C PRO A 25 5.15 30.78 7.81
N SER A 26 6.29 30.12 7.58
CA SER A 26 7.61 30.76 7.52
C SER A 26 7.73 31.81 6.40
N CYS A 27 6.85 31.78 5.41
CA CYS A 27 6.70 32.78 4.36
C CYS A 27 5.28 32.72 3.77
N LYS A 28 4.75 33.86 3.32
CA LYS A 28 3.56 33.86 2.45
C LYS A 28 3.95 33.22 1.12
N LYS A 29 3.15 32.26 0.66
CA LYS A 29 3.37 31.60 -0.63
C LYS A 29 2.98 32.55 -1.75
N SER A 30 3.77 32.61 -2.82
CA SER A 30 3.47 33.45 -3.97
C SER A 30 2.20 32.99 -4.70
N THR A 31 1.60 33.89 -5.47
CA THR A 31 0.47 33.57 -6.36
C THR A 31 0.84 32.47 -7.36
N SER A 32 2.05 32.50 -7.90
CA SER A 32 2.59 31.45 -8.78
C SER A 32 2.66 30.08 -8.09
N TRP A 33 2.99 30.03 -6.80
CA TRP A 33 3.00 28.78 -6.04
C TRP A 33 1.59 28.22 -5.85
N MET A 34 0.59 29.07 -5.65
CA MET A 34 -0.81 28.64 -5.49
C MET A 34 -1.41 28.13 -6.81
N LYS A 35 -1.06 28.76 -7.94
CA LYS A 35 -1.56 28.36 -9.27
C LYS A 35 -1.11 26.97 -9.72
N ILE A 36 0.09 26.53 -9.33
CA ILE A 36 0.63 25.22 -9.74
C ILE A 36 0.18 24.18 -8.71
N PRO A 37 -0.69 23.21 -9.06
CA PRO A 37 -1.07 22.15 -8.12
C PRO A 37 0.12 21.21 -7.90
N TYR A 38 0.16 20.56 -6.74
CA TYR A 38 1.20 19.57 -6.44
C TYR A 38 0.96 18.25 -7.18
N VAL A 39 -0.31 17.86 -7.32
CA VAL A 39 -0.76 16.76 -8.16
C VAL A 39 -1.58 17.36 -9.30
N LYS A 40 -1.13 17.19 -10.55
CA LYS A 40 -1.80 17.73 -11.74
C LYS A 40 -2.97 16.88 -12.21
N ASP A 41 -2.83 15.56 -12.08
CA ASP A 41 -3.86 14.61 -12.47
C ASP A 41 -5.00 14.66 -11.44
N ASN A 42 -6.15 15.16 -11.86
CA ASN A 42 -7.34 15.34 -11.03
C ASN A 42 -8.06 13.99 -10.87
N THR A 43 -7.40 12.99 -10.30
CA THR A 43 -8.08 11.75 -9.90
C THR A 43 -9.11 12.15 -8.84
N LYS A 44 -10.39 12.07 -9.17
CA LYS A 44 -11.56 12.45 -8.35
C LYS A 44 -11.71 11.66 -7.02
N GLY A 45 -10.66 10.97 -6.57
CA GLY A 45 -10.61 10.29 -5.28
C GLY A 45 -10.03 11.22 -4.22
N GLY A 46 -10.85 12.12 -3.67
CA GLY A 46 -10.51 12.82 -2.43
C GLY A 46 -10.23 11.82 -1.31
N TYR A 47 -9.45 12.24 -0.31
CA TYR A 47 -9.27 11.44 0.91
C TYR A 47 -10.63 11.32 1.63
N VAL A 48 -11.25 10.15 1.54
CA VAL A 48 -12.45 9.83 2.31
C VAL A 48 -12.01 9.50 3.74
N ARG A 49 -12.61 10.17 4.73
CA ARG A 49 -12.34 9.84 6.13
C ARG A 49 -12.77 8.40 6.40
N LYS A 50 -12.06 7.67 7.26
CA LYS A 50 -12.41 6.28 7.61
C LYS A 50 -13.87 6.16 8.06
N GLU A 51 -14.35 7.12 8.85
CA GLU A 51 -15.73 7.22 9.35
C GLU A 51 -16.78 7.39 8.23
N GLN A 52 -16.39 7.96 7.09
CA GLN A 52 -17.26 8.18 5.94
C GLN A 52 -17.17 7.04 4.91
N THR A 53 -16.35 6.03 5.19
CA THR A 53 -16.17 4.88 4.30
C THR A 53 -17.33 3.92 4.49
N LYS A 54 -18.26 3.90 3.53
CA LYS A 54 -19.35 2.90 3.52
C LYS A 54 -18.79 1.55 3.10
N TRP A 55 -18.77 0.61 4.03
CA TRP A 55 -18.43 -0.79 3.74
C TRP A 55 -19.60 -1.47 3.04
N ARG A 56 -19.29 -2.34 2.07
CA ARG A 56 -20.33 -3.07 1.31
C ARG A 56 -21.13 -4.03 2.21
N ARG A 57 -20.48 -4.59 3.23
CA ARG A 57 -21.03 -5.59 4.14
C ARG A 57 -20.88 -5.14 5.58
N CYS A 58 -21.81 -5.56 6.44
CA CYS A 58 -21.69 -5.41 7.89
C CYS A 58 -21.56 -6.78 8.58
N ILE A 59 -21.16 -6.77 9.86
CA ILE A 59 -20.95 -8.01 10.62
C ILE A 59 -22.28 -8.76 10.81
N GLN A 60 -23.36 -8.04 11.10
CA GLN A 60 -24.69 -8.63 11.31
C GLN A 60 -25.18 -9.36 10.05
N GLU A 61 -25.00 -8.76 8.88
CA GLU A 61 -25.31 -9.38 7.58
C GLU A 61 -24.53 -10.69 7.38
N LEU A 62 -23.23 -10.72 7.70
CA LEU A 62 -22.41 -11.91 7.52
C LEU A 62 -22.75 -13.04 8.51
N LEU A 63 -23.11 -12.69 9.75
CA LEU A 63 -23.40 -13.68 10.79
C LEU A 63 -24.81 -14.26 10.68
N HIS A 64 -25.79 -13.48 10.21
CA HIS A 64 -27.18 -13.96 10.03
C HIS A 64 -27.43 -14.59 8.66
N ALA A 65 -26.47 -14.53 7.73
CA ALA A 65 -26.60 -15.16 6.43
C ALA A 65 -26.70 -16.70 6.55
N THR A 66 -27.68 -17.28 5.87
CA THR A 66 -27.77 -18.73 5.69
C THR A 66 -26.58 -19.25 4.89
N ASP A 67 -26.32 -20.56 4.95
CA ASP A 67 -25.19 -21.18 4.23
C ASP A 67 -25.21 -20.91 2.72
N ARG A 68 -26.40 -20.78 2.12
CA ARG A 68 -26.54 -20.41 0.70
C ARG A 68 -26.26 -18.93 0.47
N GLU A 69 -26.80 -18.06 1.32
CA GLU A 69 -26.61 -16.61 1.21
C GLU A 69 -25.16 -16.20 1.43
N ILE A 70 -24.47 -16.78 2.42
CA ILE A 70 -23.06 -16.43 2.68
C ILE A 70 -22.18 -16.79 1.49
N LEU A 71 -22.44 -17.92 0.82
CA LEU A 71 -21.74 -18.29 -0.41
C LEU A 71 -22.02 -17.29 -1.52
N GLN A 72 -23.27 -16.88 -1.70
CA GLN A 72 -23.63 -15.87 -2.69
C GLN A 72 -22.97 -14.52 -2.41
N ILE A 73 -22.97 -14.06 -1.14
CA ILE A 73 -22.29 -12.84 -0.70
C ILE A 73 -20.80 -12.92 -1.04
N LEU A 74 -20.13 -14.01 -0.66
CA LEU A 74 -18.69 -14.18 -0.87
C LEU A 74 -18.31 -14.31 -2.35
N ILE A 75 -19.14 -14.95 -3.18
CA ILE A 75 -18.96 -15.02 -4.64
C ILE A 75 -19.18 -13.63 -5.27
N GLN A 76 -20.24 -12.92 -4.89
CA GLN A 76 -20.52 -11.55 -5.37
C GLN A 76 -19.45 -10.53 -4.96
N ASP A 77 -18.80 -10.76 -3.83
CA ASP A 77 -17.70 -9.94 -3.34
C ASP A 77 -16.36 -10.35 -4.00
N GLY A 78 -16.30 -11.49 -4.69
CA GLY A 78 -15.08 -12.02 -5.31
C GLY A 78 -14.09 -12.59 -4.28
N LEU A 79 -14.60 -12.96 -3.10
CA LEU A 79 -13.84 -13.65 -2.05
C LEU A 79 -13.84 -15.16 -2.24
N LEU A 80 -14.84 -15.73 -2.90
CA LEU A 80 -14.85 -17.12 -3.33
C LEU A 80 -15.04 -17.21 -4.85
N PRO A 81 -14.34 -18.11 -5.56
CA PRO A 81 -14.62 -18.40 -6.95
C PRO A 81 -15.93 -19.17 -7.08
N ASP A 82 -16.77 -18.84 -8.09
CA ASP A 82 -17.77 -19.79 -8.54
C ASP A 82 -17.08 -20.88 -9.36
N ARG A 83 -17.07 -22.10 -8.82
CA ARG A 83 -16.41 -23.25 -9.43
C ARG A 83 -17.32 -24.04 -10.37
N LYS A 84 -18.58 -23.63 -10.59
CA LYS A 84 -19.48 -24.31 -11.53
C LYS A 84 -18.84 -24.37 -12.93
N GLY A 85 -18.74 -25.56 -13.50
CA GLY A 85 -18.14 -25.80 -14.81
C GLY A 85 -16.61 -25.80 -14.84
N SER A 86 -15.94 -25.46 -13.74
CA SER A 86 -14.47 -25.50 -13.67
C SER A 86 -13.92 -26.92 -13.65
N VAL A 87 -12.66 -27.08 -14.03
CA VAL A 87 -11.96 -28.37 -14.05
C VAL A 87 -11.76 -28.87 -12.62
N CYS A 88 -12.06 -30.15 -12.40
CA CYS A 88 -11.93 -30.82 -11.12
C CYS A 88 -10.46 -30.80 -10.65
N PRO A 89 -10.16 -30.27 -9.45
CA PRO A 89 -8.79 -30.16 -8.97
C PRO A 89 -8.15 -31.52 -8.65
N HIS A 90 -8.95 -32.58 -8.50
CA HIS A 90 -8.46 -33.91 -8.19
C HIS A 90 -8.11 -34.74 -9.44
N CYS A 91 -9.03 -34.80 -10.42
CA CYS A 91 -8.85 -35.66 -11.60
C CYS A 91 -8.44 -34.88 -12.87
N GLN A 92 -8.39 -33.55 -12.78
CA GLN A 92 -7.97 -32.61 -13.83
C GLN A 92 -8.67 -32.77 -15.21
N ALA A 93 -9.76 -33.52 -15.27
CA ALA A 93 -10.48 -33.80 -16.52
C ALA A 93 -12.00 -33.66 -16.39
N GLY A 94 -12.57 -34.01 -15.23
CA GLY A 94 -14.00 -33.83 -15.00
C GLY A 94 -14.36 -32.37 -14.73
N THR A 95 -15.59 -31.97 -15.03
CA THR A 95 -16.13 -30.64 -14.69
C THR A 95 -16.87 -30.68 -13.35
N LEU A 96 -16.86 -29.57 -12.62
CA LEU A 96 -17.61 -29.43 -11.38
C LEU A 96 -19.07 -29.02 -11.66
N SER A 97 -20.01 -29.68 -10.98
CA SER A 97 -21.45 -29.40 -11.07
C SER A 97 -21.83 -28.04 -10.49
N ALA A 98 -23.12 -27.69 -10.50
CA ALA A 98 -23.62 -26.65 -9.61
C ALA A 98 -23.51 -27.08 -8.13
N LEU A 99 -23.63 -26.12 -7.20
CA LEU A 99 -23.71 -26.41 -5.77
C LEU A 99 -24.95 -27.25 -5.47
N THR A 100 -24.74 -28.43 -4.89
CA THR A 100 -25.81 -29.34 -4.47
C THR A 100 -25.52 -29.88 -3.07
N THR A 101 -26.57 -30.26 -2.34
CA THR A 101 -26.43 -31.10 -1.15
C THR A 101 -26.22 -32.56 -1.56
N ASN A 102 -25.66 -33.38 -0.67
CA ASN A 102 -25.46 -34.81 -0.93
C ASN A 102 -26.63 -35.68 -0.39
N GLY A 103 -27.72 -35.04 0.06
CA GLY A 103 -28.88 -35.68 0.70
C GLY A 103 -28.65 -36.22 2.11
N ARG A 104 -27.40 -36.20 2.61
CA ARG A 104 -27.03 -36.65 3.96
C ARG A 104 -26.83 -35.50 4.93
N ASP A 105 -26.40 -34.35 4.41
CA ASP A 105 -26.27 -33.10 5.15
C ASP A 105 -26.68 -31.91 4.26
N ASP A 106 -27.04 -30.79 4.92
CA ASP A 106 -27.41 -29.54 4.26
C ASP A 106 -26.20 -28.74 3.73
N ILE A 107 -25.02 -29.36 3.72
CA ILE A 107 -23.77 -28.69 3.32
C ILE A 107 -23.65 -28.70 1.79
N LEU A 108 -23.64 -27.49 1.23
CA LEU A 108 -23.49 -27.26 -0.21
C LEU A 108 -22.09 -27.64 -0.72
N ARG A 109 -22.04 -28.46 -1.77
CA ARG A 109 -20.79 -28.94 -2.38
C ARG A 109 -20.86 -28.95 -3.89
N TYR A 110 -19.70 -28.84 -4.52
CA TYR A 110 -19.50 -29.10 -5.94
C TYR A 110 -19.19 -30.59 -6.15
N ARG A 111 -19.80 -31.26 -7.12
CA ARG A 111 -19.53 -32.66 -7.47
C ARG A 111 -18.80 -32.75 -8.81
N CYS A 112 -17.78 -33.59 -8.90
CA CYS A 112 -17.14 -33.90 -10.18
C CYS A 112 -18.05 -34.75 -11.07
N SER A 113 -18.19 -34.38 -12.35
CA SER A 113 -19.00 -35.11 -13.35
C SER A 113 -18.34 -36.37 -13.90
N ARG A 114 -17.02 -36.51 -13.81
CA ARG A 114 -16.27 -37.64 -14.37
C ARG A 114 -16.58 -38.94 -13.62
N LYS A 115 -17.07 -39.95 -14.34
CA LYS A 115 -17.21 -41.33 -13.85
C LYS A 115 -15.86 -41.83 -13.31
N GLY A 116 -15.87 -42.44 -12.13
CA GLY A 116 -14.66 -42.85 -11.41
C GLY A 116 -14.04 -41.80 -10.47
N CYS A 117 -14.34 -40.50 -10.64
CA CYS A 117 -13.93 -39.48 -9.66
C CYS A 117 -15.08 -39.13 -8.72
N GLN A 118 -16.17 -38.55 -9.25
CA GLN A 118 -17.41 -38.19 -8.54
C GLN A 118 -17.28 -37.52 -7.16
N ARG A 119 -16.09 -36.98 -6.86
CA ARG A 119 -15.73 -36.44 -5.55
C ARG A 119 -16.45 -35.12 -5.30
N TYR A 120 -16.79 -34.90 -4.04
CA TYR A 120 -17.39 -33.65 -3.58
C TYR A 120 -16.32 -32.69 -3.05
N PHE A 121 -16.46 -31.41 -3.39
CA PHE A 121 -15.59 -30.33 -2.95
C PHE A 121 -16.41 -29.25 -2.27
N LEU A 122 -15.91 -28.77 -1.13
CA LEU A 122 -16.49 -27.61 -0.47
C LEU A 122 -16.19 -26.33 -1.27
N PRO A 123 -17.04 -25.29 -1.18
CA PRO A 123 -16.81 -24.03 -1.90
C PRO A 123 -15.46 -23.38 -1.58
N GLN A 124 -15.05 -23.43 -0.31
CA GLN A 124 -13.79 -22.93 0.20
C GLN A 124 -12.61 -23.91 0.04
N HIS A 125 -12.76 -25.00 -0.72
CA HIS A 125 -11.66 -25.94 -0.94
C HIS A 125 -10.47 -25.26 -1.64
N LEU A 126 -9.26 -25.51 -1.13
CA LEU A 126 -7.99 -24.88 -1.54
C LEU A 126 -7.97 -23.34 -1.45
N HIS A 127 -8.91 -22.77 -0.70
CA HIS A 127 -8.95 -21.33 -0.52
C HIS A 127 -7.86 -20.90 0.49
N PRO A 128 -7.07 -19.85 0.22
CA PRO A 128 -5.92 -19.51 1.07
C PRO A 128 -6.33 -18.89 2.40
N ILE A 129 -7.51 -18.27 2.51
CA ILE A 129 -7.98 -17.63 3.76
C ILE A 129 -8.98 -18.51 4.51
N TYR A 130 -10.14 -18.79 3.90
CA TYR A 130 -11.14 -19.70 4.44
C TYR A 130 -10.65 -21.14 4.51
N THR A 131 -10.91 -21.78 5.65
CA THR A 131 -10.53 -23.16 5.92
C THR A 131 -11.77 -24.03 6.10
N ALA A 132 -11.66 -25.28 5.66
CA ALA A 132 -12.66 -26.32 5.89
C ALA A 132 -12.01 -27.43 6.73
N THR A 133 -11.93 -27.22 8.04
CA THR A 133 -11.45 -28.22 9.00
C THR A 133 -12.63 -28.81 9.75
N LYS A 134 -12.60 -30.13 9.94
CA LYS A 134 -13.52 -30.82 10.87
C LYS A 134 -12.85 -30.84 12.25
N GLY A 135 -13.59 -30.47 13.30
CA GLY A 135 -13.10 -30.43 14.68
C GLY A 135 -13.36 -29.09 15.38
N PRO A 136 -12.92 -28.93 16.65
CA PRO A 136 -13.20 -27.75 17.47
C PRO A 136 -12.55 -26.46 16.94
N GLU A 137 -11.54 -26.56 16.07
CA GLU A 137 -10.92 -25.42 15.38
C GLU A 137 -11.63 -25.04 14.07
N GLY A 138 -12.63 -25.83 13.64
CA GLY A 138 -13.44 -25.56 12.46
C GLY A 138 -14.55 -24.56 12.77
N HIS A 139 -14.49 -23.38 12.15
CA HIS A 139 -15.55 -22.37 12.29
C HIS A 139 -16.43 -22.32 11.03
N ALA A 140 -17.71 -21.99 11.20
CA ALA A 140 -18.62 -21.75 10.08
C ALA A 140 -18.11 -20.61 9.17
N LEU A 141 -18.52 -20.64 7.90
CA LEU A 141 -18.02 -19.69 6.90
C LEU A 141 -18.41 -18.24 7.22
N GLN A 142 -19.60 -18.05 7.80
CA GLN A 142 -20.12 -16.80 8.35
C GLN A 142 -19.14 -16.20 9.37
N VAL A 143 -18.73 -17.01 10.35
CA VAL A 143 -17.82 -16.61 11.44
C VAL A 143 -16.43 -16.29 10.88
N GLN A 144 -15.93 -17.10 9.95
CA GLN A 144 -14.66 -16.81 9.28
C GLN A 144 -14.72 -15.51 8.45
N ALA A 145 -15.83 -15.24 7.76
CA ALA A 145 -16.02 -14.02 6.97
C ALA A 145 -16.12 -12.77 7.86
N ALA A 146 -16.86 -12.85 8.97
CA ALA A 146 -16.94 -11.79 9.97
C ALA A 146 -15.55 -11.49 10.60
N ALA A 147 -14.79 -12.54 10.94
CA ALA A 147 -13.44 -12.39 11.45
C ALA A 147 -12.48 -11.74 10.42
N LEU A 148 -12.59 -12.12 9.14
CA LEU A 148 -11.84 -11.47 8.07
C LEU A 148 -12.18 -9.99 7.96
N LEU A 149 -13.47 -9.62 7.98
CA LEU A 149 -13.91 -8.21 7.94
C LEU A 149 -13.33 -7.42 9.13
N LEU A 150 -13.46 -7.94 10.35
CA LEU A 150 -12.88 -7.33 11.55
C LEU A 150 -11.36 -7.18 11.45
N ARG A 151 -10.68 -8.15 10.82
CA ARG A 151 -9.24 -8.09 10.60
C ARG A 151 -8.87 -7.02 9.58
N LEU A 152 -9.64 -6.86 8.50
CA LEU A 152 -9.47 -5.78 7.54
C LEU A 152 -9.67 -4.38 8.18
N LEU A 153 -10.56 -4.30 9.18
CA LEU A 153 -10.77 -3.10 9.99
C LEU A 153 -9.64 -2.84 11.02
N ASN A 154 -8.71 -3.79 11.19
CA ASN A 154 -7.65 -3.76 12.19
C ASN A 154 -8.16 -3.65 13.64
N THR A 155 -9.25 -4.36 13.96
CA THR A 155 -9.76 -4.47 15.33
C THR A 155 -8.88 -5.42 16.15
N SER A 156 -8.60 -5.09 17.41
CA SER A 156 -7.74 -5.88 18.31
C SER A 156 -8.46 -7.06 18.96
N SER A 157 -9.75 -6.92 19.28
CA SER A 157 -10.52 -7.87 20.10
C SER A 157 -11.31 -8.90 19.29
N ILE A 158 -10.81 -9.33 18.12
CA ILE A 158 -11.52 -10.23 17.20
C ILE A 158 -11.82 -11.59 17.87
N HIS A 159 -10.87 -12.12 18.62
CA HIS A 159 -11.03 -13.40 19.32
C HIS A 159 -12.17 -13.37 20.35
N ILE A 160 -12.39 -12.22 21.00
CA ILE A 160 -13.51 -12.02 21.94
C ILE A 160 -14.83 -11.95 21.17
N LEU A 161 -14.86 -11.21 20.06
CA LEU A 161 -16.08 -10.97 19.28
C LEU A 161 -16.56 -12.18 18.47
N THR A 162 -15.66 -13.09 18.12
CA THR A 162 -15.94 -14.21 17.20
C THR A 162 -15.74 -15.58 17.84
N HIS A 163 -15.22 -15.62 19.07
CA HIS A 163 -14.77 -16.85 19.75
C HIS A 163 -13.75 -17.69 18.94
N ILE A 164 -13.10 -17.10 17.93
CA ILE A 164 -12.04 -17.76 17.18
C ILE A 164 -10.74 -17.70 17.98
N ASN A 165 -10.05 -18.82 18.07
CA ASN A 165 -8.72 -18.91 18.68
C ASN A 165 -7.73 -17.92 18.01
N HIS A 166 -6.95 -17.21 18.82
CA HIS A 166 -5.92 -16.27 18.34
C HIS A 166 -4.96 -16.90 17.31
N LYS A 167 -4.60 -18.20 17.45
CA LYS A 167 -3.76 -18.91 16.48
C LYS A 167 -4.38 -19.00 15.08
N ALA A 168 -5.70 -19.22 15.01
CA ALA A 168 -6.43 -19.25 13.74
C ALA A 168 -6.48 -17.85 13.11
N LEU A 169 -6.65 -16.79 13.92
CA LEU A 169 -6.59 -15.40 13.46
C LEU A 169 -5.19 -14.98 12.97
N GLU A 170 -4.13 -15.48 13.60
CA GLU A 170 -2.75 -15.26 13.14
C GLU A 170 -2.48 -15.97 11.81
N LYS A 171 -2.94 -17.22 11.67
CA LYS A 171 -2.87 -17.97 10.40
C LYS A 171 -3.63 -17.25 9.30
N MET A 172 -4.84 -16.78 9.57
CA MET A 172 -5.64 -15.98 8.64
C MET A 172 -4.88 -14.71 8.19
N SER A 173 -4.27 -13.99 9.13
CA SER A 173 -3.44 -12.82 8.82
C SER A 173 -2.23 -13.15 7.97
N ARG A 174 -1.49 -14.21 8.31
CA ARG A 174 -0.34 -14.66 7.54
C ARG A 174 -0.73 -14.99 6.10
N ASN A 175 -1.82 -15.74 5.92
CA ASN A 175 -2.31 -16.11 4.60
C ASN A 175 -2.80 -14.89 3.80
N LEU A 176 -3.46 -13.93 4.44
CA LEU A 176 -3.85 -12.67 3.81
C LEU A 176 -2.62 -11.89 3.33
N MET A 177 -1.56 -11.81 4.13
CA MET A 177 -0.31 -11.13 3.74
C MET A 177 0.37 -11.82 2.56
N ILE A 178 0.45 -13.15 2.58
CA ILE A 178 1.07 -13.94 1.50
C ILE A 178 0.26 -13.78 0.20
N THR A 179 -1.07 -13.85 0.28
CA THR A 179 -1.96 -13.67 -0.88
C THR A 179 -1.78 -12.29 -1.49
N ARG A 180 -1.80 -11.23 -0.66
CA ARG A 180 -1.58 -9.84 -1.12
C ARG A 180 -0.18 -9.65 -1.71
N LYS A 181 0.84 -10.28 -1.13
CA LYS A 181 2.20 -10.26 -1.69
C LYS A 181 2.21 -10.82 -3.11
N GLY A 182 1.58 -11.98 -3.34
CA GLY A 182 1.49 -12.59 -4.67
C GLY A 182 0.82 -11.67 -5.68
N TYR A 183 -0.35 -11.10 -5.32
CA TYR A 183 -1.08 -10.14 -6.16
C TYR A 183 -0.23 -8.92 -6.51
N VAL A 184 0.38 -8.27 -5.51
CA VAL A 184 1.22 -7.08 -5.73
C VAL A 184 2.37 -7.39 -6.67
N GLN A 185 3.06 -8.52 -6.49
CA GLN A 185 4.19 -8.89 -7.36
C GLN A 185 3.75 -9.16 -8.81
N GLN A 186 2.52 -9.62 -9.03
CA GLN A 186 1.96 -9.81 -10.37
C GLN A 186 1.57 -8.48 -11.01
N GLU A 187 0.85 -7.63 -10.28
CA GLU A 187 0.40 -6.33 -10.77
C GLU A 187 1.56 -5.35 -10.98
N GLU A 188 2.61 -5.39 -10.13
CA GLU A 188 3.80 -4.55 -10.29
C GLU A 188 4.48 -4.74 -11.65
N LYS A 189 4.43 -5.95 -12.22
CA LYS A 189 5.00 -6.24 -13.55
C LYS A 189 4.25 -5.49 -14.66
N LYS A 190 2.97 -5.17 -14.44
CA LYS A 190 2.12 -4.45 -15.39
C LYS A 190 2.30 -2.93 -15.30
N ILE A 191 2.84 -2.42 -14.19
CA ILE A 191 3.01 -0.99 -13.95
C ILE A 191 4.02 -0.42 -14.94
N LYS A 192 3.59 0.61 -15.67
CA LYS A 192 4.40 1.42 -16.56
C LYS A 192 4.31 2.87 -16.09
N PHE A 193 5.44 3.48 -15.75
CA PHE A 193 5.50 4.91 -15.47
C PHE A 193 5.52 5.70 -16.78
N GLY A 194 5.11 6.97 -16.70
CA GLY A 194 5.00 7.84 -17.87
C GLY A 194 3.63 7.78 -18.54
N GLY A 195 3.43 8.62 -19.55
CA GLY A 195 2.16 8.72 -20.28
C GLY A 195 2.31 8.32 -21.74
N CYS A 196 1.50 7.37 -22.20
CA CYS A 196 1.25 7.20 -23.63
C CYS A 196 0.18 8.24 -24.07
N PRO A 197 0.34 8.96 -25.20
CA PRO A 197 1.51 9.01 -26.06
C PRO A 197 2.37 10.29 -25.92
N ARG A 198 1.97 11.33 -25.16
CA ARG A 198 2.69 12.64 -25.20
C ARG A 198 2.73 13.46 -23.91
N ALA A 199 2.44 12.87 -22.75
CA ALA A 199 2.34 13.64 -21.50
C ALA A 199 3.47 13.27 -20.52
N TRP A 200 4.29 14.27 -20.19
CA TRP A 200 5.27 14.16 -19.12
C TRP A 200 4.57 13.93 -17.78
N LYS A 201 4.93 12.86 -17.07
CA LYS A 201 4.36 12.52 -15.77
C LYS A 201 5.36 12.74 -14.65
N GLU A 202 4.85 13.23 -13.52
CA GLU A 202 5.65 13.49 -12.33
C GLU A 202 5.69 12.23 -11.46
N VAL A 203 6.90 11.76 -11.17
CA VAL A 203 7.17 10.55 -10.40
C VAL A 203 8.08 10.92 -9.23
N GLU A 204 7.82 10.36 -8.06
CA GLU A 204 8.67 10.52 -6.88
C GLU A 204 9.38 9.21 -6.59
N ALA A 205 10.64 9.29 -6.15
CA ALA A 205 11.39 8.15 -5.64
C ALA A 205 12.15 8.53 -4.37
N ASP A 206 12.23 7.57 -3.46
CA ASP A 206 12.91 7.69 -2.17
C ASP A 206 13.21 6.30 -1.59
N GLU A 207 14.15 6.23 -0.64
CA GLU A 207 14.51 5.02 0.08
C GLU A 207 14.09 5.06 1.54
N GLU A 208 13.87 3.89 2.14
CA GLU A 208 13.57 3.76 3.56
C GLU A 208 14.26 2.53 4.14
N ASP A 209 14.74 2.67 5.38
CA ASP A 209 15.58 1.68 6.06
C ASP A 209 14.88 1.11 7.30
N LYS A 210 15.09 -0.19 7.56
CA LYS A 210 14.78 -0.83 8.83
C LYS A 210 16.05 -1.48 9.40
N GLU A 211 16.35 -1.15 10.65
CA GLU A 211 17.42 -1.78 11.44
C GLU A 211 16.91 -3.08 12.08
N ASP A 212 17.75 -4.12 12.11
CA ASP A 212 17.56 -5.28 12.98
C ASP A 212 18.31 -5.10 14.30
N ASP A 213 17.73 -5.59 15.39
CA ASP A 213 18.35 -5.56 16.71
C ASP A 213 19.50 -6.58 16.76
N GLY A 214 20.71 -6.16 16.38
CA GLY A 214 21.93 -6.96 16.40
C GLY A 214 23.17 -6.12 16.10
N LYS A 215 24.33 -6.45 16.69
CA LYS A 215 25.63 -5.84 16.33
C LYS A 215 26.52 -6.93 15.71
N PRO A 216 26.98 -6.79 14.45
CA PRO A 216 26.73 -5.68 13.51
C PRO A 216 25.27 -5.61 13.04
N ALA A 217 24.77 -4.38 12.84
CA ALA A 217 23.39 -4.13 12.45
C ALA A 217 23.15 -4.59 11.01
N LEU A 218 22.17 -5.49 10.86
CA LEU A 218 21.66 -5.88 9.55
C LEU A 218 20.58 -4.87 9.14
N TRP A 219 20.78 -4.23 8.00
CA TRP A 219 19.84 -3.24 7.47
C TRP A 219 19.01 -3.85 6.35
N GLU A 220 17.71 -3.61 6.40
CA GLU A 220 16.81 -3.85 5.28
C GLU A 220 16.39 -2.51 4.68
N GLN A 221 16.92 -2.21 3.51
CA GLN A 221 16.62 -0.99 2.76
C GLN A 221 15.64 -1.30 1.61
N TRP A 222 14.67 -0.42 1.39
CA TRP A 222 13.71 -0.51 0.31
C TRP A 222 13.64 0.81 -0.48
N GLY A 223 13.65 0.72 -1.80
CA GLY A 223 13.38 1.85 -2.69
C GLY A 223 11.92 1.88 -3.11
N ALA A 224 11.28 3.04 -3.02
CA ALA A 224 9.92 3.29 -3.49
C ALA A 224 9.93 4.19 -4.73
N ILE A 225 9.07 3.90 -5.69
CA ILE A 225 8.79 4.77 -6.84
C ILE A 225 7.28 4.90 -7.01
N ILE A 226 6.76 6.12 -7.15
CA ILE A 226 5.33 6.37 -7.29
C ILE A 226 5.04 7.53 -8.25
N GLN A 227 4.06 7.36 -9.13
CA GLN A 227 3.53 8.47 -9.93
C GLN A 227 2.58 9.32 -9.11
N ARG A 228 2.77 10.64 -9.15
CA ARG A 228 1.87 11.57 -8.46
C ARG A 228 0.44 11.42 -8.96
N GLY A 229 -0.50 11.41 -8.02
CA GLY A 229 -1.93 11.24 -8.31
C GLY A 229 -2.37 9.81 -8.57
N ASN A 230 -1.45 8.83 -8.68
CA ASN A 230 -1.83 7.43 -8.88
C ASN A 230 -1.18 6.49 -7.86
N PRO A 231 -1.79 6.30 -6.67
CA PRO A 231 -1.26 5.42 -5.64
C PRO A 231 -1.01 3.98 -6.09
N LYS A 232 -1.78 3.47 -7.07
CA LYS A 232 -1.63 2.11 -7.62
C LYS A 232 -0.30 1.91 -8.37
N THR A 233 0.43 2.99 -8.66
CA THR A 233 1.75 2.92 -9.29
C THR A 233 2.89 2.81 -8.28
N LEU A 234 2.61 2.78 -6.96
CA LEU A 234 3.66 2.58 -5.96
C LEU A 234 4.35 1.23 -6.21
N VAL A 235 5.62 1.25 -6.57
CA VAL A 235 6.48 0.08 -6.70
C VAL A 235 7.48 0.11 -5.57
N LEU A 236 7.60 -1.00 -4.83
CA LEU A 236 8.62 -1.17 -3.78
C LEU A 236 9.66 -2.19 -4.25
N THR A 237 10.93 -1.88 -4.07
CA THR A 237 12.03 -2.79 -4.43
C THR A 237 12.96 -2.95 -3.24
N LYS A 238 13.15 -4.19 -2.79
CA LYS A 238 14.13 -4.50 -1.76
C LYS A 238 15.53 -4.23 -2.33
N LEU A 239 16.32 -3.44 -1.64
CA LEU A 239 17.69 -3.13 -2.00
C LEU A 239 18.65 -4.02 -1.22
N ASN A 240 19.90 -4.08 -1.68
CA ASN A 240 20.95 -4.82 -1.00
C ASN A 240 22.02 -3.87 -0.46
N PRO A 241 21.74 -3.16 0.65
CA PRO A 241 22.72 -2.25 1.23
C PRO A 241 23.94 -3.04 1.72
N ALA A 242 25.12 -2.40 1.75
CA ALA A 242 26.24 -3.06 2.41
C ALA A 242 26.02 -3.14 3.92
N MET A 243 26.61 -4.16 4.52
CA MET A 243 26.75 -4.24 5.96
C MET A 243 27.46 -2.99 6.49
N THR A 244 26.88 -2.40 7.51
CA THR A 244 27.44 -1.22 8.15
C THR A 244 28.41 -1.62 9.26
N VAL A 245 29.47 -0.84 9.42
CA VAL A 245 30.35 -0.95 10.60
C VAL A 245 29.58 -0.59 11.87
N PRO A 246 30.01 -1.09 13.05
CA PRO A 246 29.43 -0.69 14.32
C PRO A 246 29.37 0.84 14.47
N ARG A 247 28.24 1.36 14.97
CA ARG A 247 27.95 2.81 15.19
C ARG A 247 27.69 3.65 13.93
N ALA A 248 27.61 3.05 12.74
CA ALA A 248 27.12 3.77 11.57
C ALA A 248 25.63 4.13 11.74
N PRO A 249 25.19 5.32 11.29
CA PRO A 249 23.80 5.77 11.45
C PRO A 249 22.80 5.08 10.51
N GLY A 250 23.24 4.15 9.66
CA GLY A 250 22.44 3.53 8.61
C GLY A 250 23.30 3.05 7.43
N PRO A 251 22.69 2.34 6.45
CA PRO A 251 23.38 1.86 5.24
C PRO A 251 23.80 2.99 4.28
N GLY A 252 23.31 4.21 4.55
CA GLY A 252 23.53 5.38 3.73
C GLY A 252 22.56 5.47 2.54
N ALA A 253 22.74 6.51 1.73
CA ALA A 253 21.90 6.75 0.56
C ALA A 253 21.99 5.61 -0.46
N ILE A 254 20.91 5.42 -1.23
CA ILE A 254 20.85 4.40 -2.29
C ILE A 254 22.08 4.44 -3.19
N ARG A 255 22.64 3.27 -3.55
CA ARG A 255 23.82 3.19 -4.41
C ARG A 255 23.44 3.29 -5.88
N LYS A 256 24.38 3.77 -6.69
CA LYS A 256 24.22 3.82 -8.15
C LYS A 256 24.01 2.41 -8.73
N ALA A 257 24.66 1.40 -8.15
CA ALA A 257 24.54 0.00 -8.57
C ALA A 257 23.11 -0.55 -8.39
N ASP A 258 22.43 -0.18 -7.31
CA ASP A 258 21.04 -0.58 -7.04
C ASP A 258 20.03 0.27 -7.82
N TRP A 259 20.29 1.58 -7.92
CA TRP A 259 19.40 2.51 -8.62
C TRP A 259 19.39 2.31 -10.14
N LYS A 260 20.55 2.08 -10.77
CA LYS A 260 20.69 1.92 -12.23
C LYS A 260 19.71 0.90 -12.83
N PRO A 261 19.67 -0.37 -12.36
CA PRO A 261 18.77 -1.38 -12.95
C PRO A 261 17.30 -1.01 -12.73
N LEU A 262 16.97 -0.48 -11.55
CA LEU A 262 15.60 -0.08 -11.22
C LEU A 262 15.11 1.06 -12.13
N ALA A 263 15.89 2.13 -12.24
CA ALA A 263 15.56 3.30 -13.06
C ALA A 263 15.49 2.94 -14.55
N THR A 264 16.41 2.10 -15.03
CA THR A 264 16.46 1.67 -16.43
C THR A 264 15.20 0.88 -16.79
N ARG A 265 14.76 -0.03 -15.91
CA ARG A 265 13.58 -0.85 -16.12
C ARG A 265 12.27 -0.05 -16.09
N LEU A 266 12.15 0.89 -15.15
CA LEU A 266 10.87 1.54 -14.85
C LEU A 266 10.70 2.92 -15.51
N LEU A 267 11.78 3.67 -15.75
CA LEU A 267 11.72 5.09 -16.10
C LEU A 267 12.32 5.44 -17.47
N LYS A 268 13.25 4.63 -18.00
CA LYS A 268 13.93 4.92 -19.27
C LYS A 268 12.93 5.07 -20.42
N ASN A 269 13.07 6.14 -21.20
CA ASN A 269 12.23 6.49 -22.35
C ASN A 269 10.74 6.67 -22.02
N ARG A 270 10.41 7.06 -20.78
CA ARG A 270 9.01 7.20 -20.33
C ARG A 270 8.47 8.63 -20.23
N GLN A 271 9.26 9.65 -20.58
CA GLN A 271 8.90 11.06 -20.41
C GLN A 271 8.49 11.36 -18.96
N VAL A 272 9.43 11.16 -18.03
CA VAL A 272 9.18 11.29 -16.59
C VAL A 272 9.93 12.49 -16.02
N ILE A 273 9.26 13.29 -15.20
CA ILE A 273 9.91 14.24 -14.29
C ILE A 273 10.07 13.53 -12.96
N LEU A 274 11.30 13.13 -12.67
CA LEU A 274 11.66 12.37 -11.49
C LEU A 274 12.04 13.33 -10.36
N HIS A 275 11.25 13.32 -9.30
CA HIS A 275 11.49 14.07 -8.07
C HIS A 275 12.11 13.15 -7.02
N THR A 276 13.29 13.49 -6.52
CA THR A 276 13.93 12.72 -5.45
C THR A 276 14.51 13.64 -4.39
N ASP A 277 15.02 13.02 -3.34
CA ASP A 277 15.99 13.67 -2.47
C ASP A 277 17.28 14.02 -3.26
N SER A 278 18.24 14.65 -2.60
CA SER A 278 19.46 15.12 -3.27
C SER A 278 20.57 14.06 -3.37
N ALA A 279 20.29 12.78 -3.11
CA ALA A 279 21.28 11.71 -3.20
C ALA A 279 21.93 11.66 -4.59
N ARG A 280 23.24 11.38 -4.62
CA ARG A 280 24.04 11.43 -5.86
C ARG A 280 23.58 10.39 -6.89
N SER A 281 23.10 9.23 -6.43
CA SER A 281 22.71 8.12 -7.29
C SER A 281 21.51 8.46 -8.18
N TYR A 282 20.53 9.22 -7.67
CA TYR A 282 19.36 9.65 -8.43
C TYR A 282 19.69 10.61 -9.58
N ARG A 283 20.82 11.32 -9.54
CA ARG A 283 21.26 12.28 -10.57
C ARG A 283 21.77 11.63 -11.85
N MET A 284 21.72 10.31 -11.95
CA MET A 284 22.10 9.59 -13.16
C MET A 284 21.28 10.06 -14.35
N LYS A 285 21.95 10.42 -15.45
CA LYS A 285 21.28 10.78 -16.69
C LYS A 285 20.61 9.54 -17.30
N LEU A 286 19.29 9.60 -17.46
CA LEU A 286 18.50 8.60 -18.17
C LEU A 286 17.75 9.23 -19.35
N PRO A 287 17.76 8.60 -20.54
CA PRO A 287 16.94 9.03 -21.66
C PRO A 287 15.46 9.10 -21.29
N GLY A 288 14.78 10.18 -21.71
CA GLY A 288 13.37 10.40 -21.41
C GLY A 288 13.04 10.69 -19.95
N VAL A 289 14.03 11.04 -19.11
CA VAL A 289 13.84 11.41 -17.70
C VAL A 289 14.48 12.77 -17.43
N VAL A 290 13.71 13.68 -16.83
CA VAL A 290 14.19 14.96 -16.30
C VAL A 290 14.25 14.83 -14.78
N HIS A 291 15.43 15.03 -14.20
CA HIS A 291 15.63 14.94 -12.76
C HIS A 291 15.39 16.28 -12.06
N ASP A 292 14.68 16.25 -10.95
CA ASP A 292 14.47 17.36 -10.03
C ASP A 292 14.78 16.89 -8.61
N ALA A 293 15.67 17.59 -7.93
CA ALA A 293 16.09 17.24 -6.58
C ALA A 293 15.66 18.31 -5.60
N VAL A 294 15.18 17.87 -4.43
CA VAL A 294 14.94 18.76 -3.29
C VAL A 294 16.00 18.52 -2.23
N VAL A 295 16.54 19.62 -1.69
CA VAL A 295 17.52 19.57 -0.61
C VAL A 295 16.79 19.76 0.72
N HIS A 296 16.62 18.68 1.48
CA HIS A 296 16.02 18.70 2.82
C HIS A 296 17.00 19.12 3.92
N LYS A 297 17.92 20.05 3.61
CA LYS A 297 18.96 20.51 4.55
C LYS A 297 18.74 21.98 4.93
N LYS A 298 18.92 22.29 6.21
CA LYS A 298 19.08 23.68 6.66
C LYS A 298 20.30 24.28 5.99
N ARG A 299 20.16 25.46 5.40
CA ARG A 299 21.28 26.15 4.76
C ARG A 299 21.64 27.38 5.57
N LYS A 300 22.90 27.49 5.97
CA LYS A 300 23.45 28.71 6.56
C LYS A 300 23.70 29.69 5.42
N VAL A 301 23.08 30.86 5.45
CA VAL A 301 23.27 31.91 4.45
C VAL A 301 23.53 33.24 5.15
N LYS A 302 24.39 34.05 4.56
CA LYS A 302 24.61 35.43 5.00
C LYS A 302 23.52 36.30 4.38
N LYS A 303 22.68 36.92 5.21
CA LYS A 303 21.66 37.88 4.76
C LYS A 303 21.78 39.12 5.64
N ASN A 304 21.99 40.28 5.03
CA ASN A 304 22.26 41.56 5.72
C ASN A 304 23.43 41.43 6.71
N ASN A 305 24.56 40.91 6.25
CA ASN A 305 25.77 40.65 7.04
C ASN A 305 25.64 39.70 8.26
N LYS A 306 24.46 39.16 8.56
CA LYS A 306 24.25 38.17 9.62
C LYS A 306 24.08 36.76 9.04
N TRP A 307 24.71 35.78 9.69
CA TRP A 307 24.53 34.38 9.36
C TRP A 307 23.20 33.88 9.89
N MET A 308 22.30 33.48 9.00
CA MET A 308 21.01 32.91 9.38
C MET A 308 20.88 31.48 8.86
N TRP A 309 20.32 30.61 9.69
CA TRP A 309 19.90 29.28 9.30
C TRP A 309 18.54 29.36 8.62
N LEU A 310 18.53 29.21 7.30
CA LEU A 310 17.28 29.03 6.58
C LEU A 310 16.72 27.64 6.83
N LYS A 311 15.41 27.62 7.10
CA LYS A 311 14.64 26.38 7.20
C LYS A 311 14.70 25.63 5.86
N PRO A 312 14.68 24.29 5.88
CA PRO A 312 14.67 23.49 4.66
C PRO A 312 13.41 23.81 3.84
N THR A 313 13.59 23.84 2.53
CA THR A 313 12.48 24.00 1.58
C THR A 313 12.08 22.62 1.10
N PHE A 314 10.94 22.13 1.57
CA PHE A 314 10.43 20.80 1.19
C PHE A 314 9.75 20.82 -0.17
N VAL A 315 9.20 21.97 -0.60
CA VAL A 315 8.56 22.12 -1.91
C VAL A 315 9.05 23.40 -2.57
N ARG A 316 9.59 23.27 -3.78
CA ARG A 316 10.03 24.42 -4.60
C ARG A 316 9.32 24.35 -5.96
N ILE A 317 9.06 25.49 -6.58
CA ILE A 317 8.66 25.51 -7.99
C ILE A 317 9.94 25.37 -8.83
N SER A 318 10.00 24.31 -9.64
CA SER A 318 11.07 24.10 -10.61
C SER A 318 10.51 24.32 -12.01
N LYS A 319 11.31 24.98 -12.86
CA LYS A 319 11.03 25.18 -14.28
C LYS A 319 12.01 24.33 -15.06
N HIS A 320 11.51 23.38 -15.85
CA HIS A 320 12.31 22.45 -16.63
C HIS A 320 12.16 22.75 -18.11
N LYS A 321 13.27 22.68 -18.85
CA LYS A 321 13.26 22.65 -20.32
C LYS A 321 13.29 21.18 -20.73
N LEU A 322 12.24 20.75 -21.43
CA LEU A 322 12.08 19.41 -21.93
C LEU A 322 12.95 19.19 -23.17
N PRO A 323 13.26 17.92 -23.54
CA PRO A 323 14.03 17.60 -24.75
C PRO A 323 13.42 18.14 -26.06
N ASP A 324 12.10 18.32 -26.10
CA ASP A 324 11.36 18.91 -27.22
C ASP A 324 11.40 20.45 -27.23
N GLY A 325 12.17 21.07 -26.32
CA GLY A 325 12.28 22.52 -26.17
C GLY A 325 11.17 23.17 -25.35
N ARG A 326 10.10 22.45 -25.02
CA ARG A 326 8.98 22.99 -24.22
C ARG A 326 9.42 23.24 -22.78
N LYS A 327 8.81 24.23 -22.12
CA LYS A 327 9.06 24.54 -20.71
C LYS A 327 7.90 24.05 -19.87
N ILE A 328 8.19 23.29 -18.82
CA ILE A 328 7.18 22.85 -17.85
C ILE A 328 7.53 23.35 -16.46
N SER A 329 6.53 23.83 -15.74
CA SER A 329 6.66 24.19 -14.32
C SER A 329 5.98 23.12 -13.46
N CYS A 330 6.64 22.71 -12.39
CA CYS A 330 6.11 21.74 -11.43
C CYS A 330 6.61 22.06 -10.01
N LYS A 331 5.98 21.43 -9.02
CA LYS A 331 6.44 21.49 -7.63
C LYS A 331 7.45 20.37 -7.39
N ALA A 332 8.72 20.68 -7.23
CA ALA A 332 9.73 19.73 -6.79
C ALA A 332 9.43 19.28 -5.35
N GLY A 333 9.47 17.97 -5.09
CA GLY A 333 9.20 17.41 -3.76
C GLY A 333 9.02 15.89 -3.76
N ALA A 334 9.26 15.26 -2.62
CA ALA A 334 9.08 13.82 -2.39
C ALA A 334 7.93 13.53 -1.40
N GLN A 335 6.96 14.45 -1.24
CA GLN A 335 5.95 14.33 -0.19
C GLN A 335 4.99 13.15 -0.35
N ILE A 336 4.75 12.66 -1.57
CA ILE A 336 3.85 11.54 -1.81
C ILE A 336 4.53 10.23 -1.42
N VAL A 337 5.81 10.05 -1.79
CA VAL A 337 6.58 8.88 -1.38
C VAL A 337 6.84 8.88 0.13
N ASP A 338 7.17 10.03 0.74
CA ASP A 338 7.26 10.17 2.21
C ASP A 338 5.99 9.71 2.92
N ARG A 339 4.82 10.11 2.39
CA ARG A 339 3.50 9.72 2.93
C ARG A 339 3.21 8.24 2.71
N ALA A 340 3.68 7.66 1.61
CA ALA A 340 3.56 6.23 1.37
C ALA A 340 4.38 5.45 2.40
N TRP A 341 5.61 5.86 2.67
CA TRP A 341 6.45 5.27 3.71
C TRP A 341 5.82 5.38 5.09
N LYS A 342 5.30 6.56 5.46
CA LYS A 342 4.57 6.73 6.72
C LYS A 342 3.40 5.75 6.84
N PHE A 343 2.60 5.60 5.78
CA PHE A 343 1.46 4.68 5.76
C PHE A 343 1.88 3.21 5.93
N ILE A 344 3.00 2.81 5.33
CA ILE A 344 3.56 1.47 5.46
C ILE A 344 4.07 1.25 6.88
N LYS A 345 4.86 2.19 7.43
CA LYS A 345 5.40 2.11 8.80
C LYS A 345 4.31 1.94 9.85
N GLU A 346 3.22 2.69 9.77
CA GLU A 346 2.07 2.57 10.69
C GLU A 346 1.48 1.14 10.75
N ARG A 347 1.68 0.31 9.71
CA ARG A 347 1.21 -1.08 9.64
C ARG A 347 2.25 -2.10 10.08
N LEU A 348 3.54 -1.74 10.01
CA LEU A 348 4.63 -2.57 10.48
C LEU A 348 4.81 -2.45 11.99
N SER A 349 4.62 -1.25 12.55
CA SER A 349 4.82 -0.97 13.99
C SER A 349 3.80 -1.65 14.90
N ARG A 350 2.66 -2.11 14.36
CA ARG A 350 1.50 -2.43 15.18
C ARG A 350 1.57 -3.77 15.89
N ASN A 351 2.58 -4.65 15.66
CA ASN A 351 2.63 -5.95 16.35
C ASN A 351 3.92 -6.81 16.37
N GLN A 352 5.12 -6.48 15.84
CA GLN A 352 6.20 -7.50 15.81
C GLN A 352 7.68 -7.06 15.80
N HIS A 353 8.49 -7.82 16.56
CA HIS A 353 9.95 -8.08 16.41
C HIS A 353 10.26 -8.85 15.10
N VAL A 354 9.85 -8.32 13.95
CA VAL A 354 10.17 -8.99 12.68
C VAL A 354 11.59 -8.68 12.29
N LYS A 355 12.45 -9.69 12.35
CA LYS A 355 13.85 -9.63 11.91
C LYS A 355 13.95 -9.09 10.49
N ALA A 356 14.98 -8.29 10.27
CA ALA A 356 15.31 -7.80 8.95
C ALA A 356 15.58 -8.97 8.01
N SER A 357 15.28 -8.76 6.74
CA SER A 357 15.38 -9.75 5.67
C SER A 357 14.50 -10.99 5.79
N SER A 358 13.58 -11.06 6.75
CA SER A 358 12.64 -12.18 6.83
C SER A 358 11.59 -12.14 5.71
N LEU A 359 11.16 -13.33 5.28
CA LEU A 359 10.06 -13.48 4.31
C LEU A 359 8.75 -12.87 4.84
N MET A 360 8.55 -12.88 6.16
CA MET A 360 7.39 -12.31 6.83
C MET A 360 7.38 -10.78 6.76
N LEU A 361 8.52 -10.12 6.99
CA LEU A 361 8.63 -8.67 6.84
C LEU A 361 8.36 -8.24 5.40
N THR A 362 8.92 -8.97 4.45
CA THR A 362 8.63 -8.76 3.02
C THR A 362 7.13 -8.90 2.75
N ALA A 363 6.47 -9.94 3.26
CA ALA A 363 5.02 -10.12 3.08
C ALA A 363 4.20 -8.99 3.72
N GLN A 364 4.61 -8.50 4.89
CA GLN A 364 3.98 -7.36 5.56
C GLN A 364 4.10 -6.06 4.77
N ILE A 365 5.31 -5.73 4.29
CA ILE A 365 5.57 -4.55 3.47
C ILE A 365 4.72 -4.60 2.19
N ARG A 366 4.66 -5.76 1.53
CA ARG A 366 3.85 -5.96 0.32
C ARG A 366 2.34 -5.92 0.61
N SER A 367 1.89 -6.45 1.74
CA SER A 367 0.50 -6.30 2.17
C SER A 367 0.14 -4.84 2.46
N ALA A 368 1.04 -4.07 3.06
CA ALA A 368 0.84 -2.63 3.29
C ALA A 368 0.83 -1.84 1.98
N GLN A 369 1.68 -2.20 1.01
CA GLN A 369 1.67 -1.64 -0.34
C GLN A 369 0.32 -1.86 -1.03
N TYR A 370 -0.21 -3.09 -0.94
CA TYR A 370 -1.55 -3.40 -1.42
C TYR A 370 -2.62 -2.49 -0.81
N GLU A 371 -2.63 -2.35 0.52
CA GLU A 371 -3.59 -1.44 1.18
C GLU A 371 -3.41 0.01 0.73
N TYR A 372 -2.17 0.45 0.46
CA TYR A 372 -1.89 1.78 -0.03
C TYR A 372 -2.46 2.00 -1.44
N TRP A 373 -2.32 1.03 -2.34
CA TRP A 373 -2.88 1.09 -3.70
C TRP A 373 -4.40 1.28 -3.70
N HIS A 374 -5.09 0.66 -2.74
CA HIS A 374 -6.55 0.62 -2.67
C HIS A 374 -7.15 1.58 -1.63
N ARG A 375 -6.33 2.41 -0.96
CA ARG A 375 -6.77 3.27 0.17
C ARG A 375 -7.90 4.26 -0.14
N PHE A 376 -8.11 4.61 -1.41
CA PHE A 376 -9.16 5.56 -1.85
C PHE A 376 -10.39 4.88 -2.48
N LEU A 377 -10.38 3.55 -2.58
CA LEU A 377 -11.52 2.80 -3.11
C LEU A 377 -12.40 2.37 -1.95
N VAL A 378 -13.41 3.20 -1.67
CA VAL A 378 -14.43 3.01 -0.61
C VAL A 378 -15.09 1.62 -0.66
N SER A 379 -15.12 0.97 -1.83
CA SER A 379 -15.85 -0.27 -2.08
C SER A 379 -14.99 -1.54 -2.21
N GLN A 380 -13.65 -1.49 -2.20
CA GLN A 380 -12.83 -2.58 -2.76
C GLN A 380 -12.02 -3.44 -1.79
N TYR A 381 -12.12 -3.30 -0.47
CA TYR A 381 -11.36 -4.20 0.42
C TYR A 381 -11.71 -5.70 0.25
N MET A 382 -12.78 -6.03 -0.48
CA MET A 382 -13.17 -7.42 -0.80
C MET A 382 -13.10 -7.82 -2.27
N LYS A 383 -12.98 -6.90 -3.25
CA LYS A 383 -13.10 -7.24 -4.69
C LYS A 383 -11.92 -8.06 -5.23
N GLY A 384 -12.09 -9.39 -5.31
CA GLY A 384 -11.44 -10.24 -6.33
C GLY A 384 -9.95 -10.55 -6.15
N PHE A 385 -9.53 -10.98 -4.95
CA PHE A 385 -8.11 -11.28 -4.66
C PHE A 385 -7.77 -12.76 -4.55
N LEU A 386 -8.78 -13.64 -4.63
CA LEU A 386 -8.69 -15.03 -4.17
C LEU A 386 -8.99 -16.07 -5.24
N THR A 387 -9.21 -15.62 -6.48
CA THR A 387 -9.22 -16.52 -7.65
C THR A 387 -7.79 -16.64 -8.18
N PRO A 388 -7.10 -17.79 -7.97
CA PRO A 388 -6.00 -18.11 -8.87
C PRO A 388 -6.53 -18.18 -10.32
N PRO A 389 -5.67 -18.00 -11.33
CA PRO A 389 -6.04 -18.29 -12.71
C PRO A 389 -6.60 -19.70 -12.87
#